data_AF-A0A947F3P6-F1
#
_entry.id   AF-A0A947F3P6-F1
#
_cell.length_a   1.000
_cell.length_b   1.000
_cell.length_c   1.000
_cell.angle_alpha   90.00
_cell.angle_beta   90.00
_cell.angle_gamma   90.00
#
_symmetry.space_group_name_H-M   'P 1'
#
loop_
_entity.id
_entity.type
_entity.pdbx_description
1 polymer ?
#
loop_
_entity_poly.entity_id
_entity_poly.type
_entity_poly.pdbx_seq_one_letter_code
_entity_poly.pdbx_strand_id
1 'polypeptide(L)'
;MMFANFFYFIIVLLIYLTYQPPEKTNFAPFETFFLFFCLIFAFASFTRFKFHKLEREIFKRNISTLIYKFDTIVTRHSIAAILLFSINIYGLNLPAFLIDFPVFSAFPTFTALIFLGIFICYLSIIWAFAHKPYKILFKTDDSWQSYVWSNILFSIPVLLPWVFLSGILDIINSSPFELLKSLLATSEGQIIYFMIFLFIVAIVGPAIIQRLWRCKPLENGYNRSRIENLCNRAGLKYANILYWPAFGSRMITAGVMGLIKNFRYILVTGPLLKLLEPDEIDSVVAHEIGHIKRKHLILYLIFFAGYMLLSYSIYDLIIYLILFTEPVLKFITGMGFNRTTVISTIFSIAEIFIFLIYFRYVFGYFMRNFERQADCYVYALFDSAEPLISTFKKIIATSGRSPDRPNWHHFSISERVDYLEKCERDRTFIVHHDRKIHKSIAVYFLGMLLVGSIGYNLNFGAAGKKLSNHLIEKIIFNELEKSPNDPNLYQTLGDIYYNAKNYNGVQQAYEKALSYNQENPHVLNNLAWFYATCEDLSFRNSTRALQLAQKAEKLIKAPHVLDTLAESYFVNGMYEEAIAAELRALKLVKSNRSHYEKQLDKFRKAAGKDS
;
A
#
# COMPACT_ATOMS: atom_id res chain seq x y z
N MET A 1 -22.35 2.34 1.45
CA MET A 1 -22.34 0.97 0.90
C MET A 1 -21.52 0.90 -0.38
N MET A 2 -21.81 1.69 -1.40
CA MET A 2 -21.07 1.69 -2.66
C MET A 2 -19.60 2.09 -2.53
N PHE A 3 -19.31 3.25 -1.92
CA PHE A 3 -17.93 3.67 -1.61
C PHE A 3 -17.21 2.75 -0.60
N ALA A 4 -17.93 1.85 0.08
CA ALA A 4 -17.28 0.86 0.94
C ALA A 4 -16.53 -0.20 0.11
N ASN A 5 -16.94 -0.42 -1.15
CA ASN A 5 -16.22 -1.30 -2.06
C ASN A 5 -14.77 -0.85 -2.25
N PHE A 6 -14.51 0.46 -2.26
CA PHE A 6 -13.14 0.99 -2.36
C PHE A 6 -12.26 0.47 -1.21
N PHE A 7 -12.75 0.48 0.02
CA PHE A 7 -12.04 -0.12 1.15
C PHE A 7 -11.89 -1.63 0.99
N TYR A 8 -12.93 -2.33 0.53
CA TYR A 8 -12.84 -3.79 0.37
C TYR A 8 -11.76 -4.19 -0.63
N PHE A 9 -11.67 -3.49 -1.77
CA PHE A 9 -10.64 -3.72 -2.77
C PHE A 9 -9.24 -3.37 -2.26
N ILE A 10 -9.08 -2.27 -1.50
CA ILE A 10 -7.79 -1.93 -0.89
C ILE A 10 -7.38 -3.00 0.14
N ILE A 11 -8.31 -3.48 0.97
CA ILE A 11 -8.03 -4.54 1.95
C ILE A 11 -7.64 -5.85 1.26
N VAL A 12 -8.35 -6.25 0.21
CA VAL A 12 -8.03 -7.45 -0.59
C VAL A 12 -6.67 -7.30 -1.27
N LEU A 13 -6.35 -6.10 -1.75
CA LEU A 13 -5.04 -5.81 -2.30
C LEU A 13 -3.95 -5.92 -1.22
N LEU A 14 -4.16 -5.38 -0.01
CA LEU A 14 -3.25 -5.54 1.12
C LEU A 14 -3.06 -7.02 1.48
N ILE A 15 -4.15 -7.79 1.59
CA ILE A 15 -4.13 -9.24 1.85
C ILE A 15 -3.23 -9.95 0.84
N TYR A 16 -3.34 -9.61 -0.44
CA TYR A 16 -2.53 -10.22 -1.50
C TYR A 16 -1.07 -9.74 -1.44
N LEU A 17 -0.83 -8.44 -1.26
CA LEU A 17 0.53 -7.87 -1.25
C LEU A 17 1.35 -8.30 -0.04
N THR A 18 0.72 -8.65 1.07
CA THR A 18 1.41 -9.17 2.27
C THR A 18 1.61 -10.69 2.23
N TYR A 19 1.12 -11.37 1.20
CA TYR A 19 1.28 -12.82 1.07
C TYR A 19 2.73 -13.21 0.78
N GLN A 20 3.20 -14.25 1.47
CA GLN A 20 4.48 -14.89 1.22
C GLN A 20 4.26 -16.39 0.98
N PRO A 21 4.73 -16.93 -0.15
CA PRO A 21 4.53 -18.34 -0.47
C PRO A 21 5.30 -19.24 0.51
N PRO A 22 4.65 -20.24 1.13
CA PRO A 22 5.36 -21.21 1.95
C PRO A 22 6.13 -22.22 1.08
N GLU A 23 7.22 -22.79 1.61
CA GLU A 23 7.99 -23.84 0.93
C GLU A 23 7.16 -25.09 0.60
N LYS A 24 6.16 -25.40 1.43
CA LYS A 24 5.23 -26.50 1.24
C LYS A 24 3.80 -26.00 1.46
N THR A 25 2.91 -26.34 0.53
CA THR A 25 1.48 -26.06 0.66
C THR A 25 0.83 -27.01 1.65
N ASN A 26 -0.24 -26.55 2.30
CA ASN A 26 -0.98 -27.36 3.28
C ASN A 26 -1.75 -28.53 2.64
N PHE A 27 -2.12 -28.41 1.36
CA PHE A 27 -2.95 -29.36 0.63
C PHE A 27 -2.34 -29.67 -0.73
N ALA A 28 -2.69 -30.83 -1.28
CA ALA A 28 -2.37 -31.17 -2.68
C ALA A 28 -3.16 -30.26 -3.65
N PRO A 29 -2.73 -30.12 -4.92
CA PRO A 29 -3.44 -29.28 -5.89
C PRO A 29 -4.92 -29.64 -6.04
N PHE A 30 -5.24 -30.93 -6.20
CA PHE A 30 -6.63 -31.38 -6.36
C PHE A 30 -7.52 -31.04 -5.16
N GLU A 31 -7.03 -31.31 -3.94
CA GLU A 31 -7.72 -30.98 -2.69
C GLU A 31 -7.94 -29.48 -2.55
N THR A 32 -6.91 -28.69 -2.89
CA THR A 32 -6.97 -27.22 -2.88
C THR A 32 -8.07 -26.70 -3.79
N PHE A 33 -8.10 -27.14 -5.05
CA PHE A 33 -9.12 -26.72 -6.00
C PHE A 33 -10.52 -27.20 -5.59
N PHE A 34 -10.64 -28.43 -5.09
CA PHE A 34 -11.91 -28.96 -4.58
C PHE A 34 -12.45 -28.10 -3.42
N LEU A 35 -11.62 -27.82 -2.41
CA LEU A 35 -11.99 -26.95 -1.27
C LEU A 35 -12.36 -25.54 -1.73
N PHE A 36 -11.59 -24.96 -2.66
CA PHE A 36 -11.88 -23.66 -3.24
C PHE A 36 -13.28 -23.60 -3.89
N PHE A 37 -13.65 -24.58 -4.72
CA PHE A 37 -14.97 -24.64 -5.33
C PHE A 37 -16.08 -24.91 -4.29
N CYS A 38 -15.82 -25.75 -3.30
CA CYS A 38 -16.75 -25.97 -2.17
C CYS A 38 -17.02 -24.67 -1.40
N LEU A 39 -15.99 -23.86 -1.12
CA LEU A 39 -16.13 -22.56 -0.47
C LEU A 39 -16.98 -21.59 -1.30
N ILE A 40 -16.76 -21.53 -2.61
CA ILE A 40 -17.58 -20.71 -3.52
C ILE A 40 -19.04 -21.17 -3.49
N PHE A 41 -19.29 -22.48 -3.61
CA PHE A 41 -20.64 -23.04 -3.61
C PHE A 41 -21.37 -22.78 -2.28
N ALA A 42 -20.70 -23.00 -1.16
CA ALA A 42 -21.24 -22.74 0.18
C ALA A 42 -21.59 -21.25 0.36
N PHE A 43 -20.68 -20.36 -0.05
CA PHE A 43 -20.90 -18.92 0.00
C PHE A 43 -22.07 -18.46 -0.88
N ALA A 44 -22.13 -18.95 -2.13
CA ALA A 44 -23.22 -18.65 -3.05
C ALA A 44 -24.57 -19.12 -2.50
N SER A 45 -24.63 -20.33 -1.96
CA SER A 45 -25.83 -20.91 -1.35
C SER A 45 -26.31 -20.10 -0.15
N PHE A 46 -25.41 -19.74 0.77
CA PHE A 46 -25.72 -18.93 1.93
C PHE A 46 -26.18 -17.51 1.54
N THR A 47 -25.50 -16.88 0.59
CA THR A 47 -25.84 -15.54 0.07
C THR A 47 -27.22 -15.55 -0.57
N ARG A 48 -27.50 -16.53 -1.43
CA ARG A 48 -28.82 -16.73 -2.05
C ARG A 48 -29.90 -16.88 -1.00
N PHE A 49 -29.68 -17.71 0.02
CA PHE A 49 -30.64 -17.92 1.11
C PHE A 49 -30.99 -16.61 1.82
N LYS A 50 -30.00 -15.76 2.13
CA LYS A 50 -30.23 -14.49 2.83
C LYS A 50 -31.01 -13.48 1.98
N PHE A 51 -30.71 -13.34 0.69
CA PHE A 51 -31.47 -12.45 -0.19
C PHE A 51 -32.87 -12.98 -0.50
N HIS A 52 -33.05 -14.29 -0.66
CA HIS A 52 -34.37 -14.89 -0.82
C HIS A 52 -35.25 -14.72 0.43
N LYS A 53 -34.65 -14.81 1.63
CA LYS A 53 -35.34 -14.48 2.88
C LYS A 53 -35.76 -13.01 2.91
N LEU A 54 -34.89 -12.09 2.48
CA LEU A 54 -35.23 -10.66 2.39
C LEU A 54 -36.39 -10.43 1.42
N GLU A 55 -36.35 -11.04 0.24
CA GLU A 55 -37.40 -10.95 -0.80
C GLU A 55 -38.78 -11.33 -0.24
N ARG A 56 -38.87 -12.44 0.51
CA ARG A 56 -40.10 -12.89 1.17
C ARG A 56 -40.62 -11.94 2.25
N GLU A 57 -39.76 -11.10 2.82
CA GLU A 57 -40.12 -10.12 3.86
C GLU A 57 -40.56 -8.76 3.27
N ILE A 58 -40.37 -8.52 1.96
CA ILE A 58 -40.60 -7.20 1.36
C ILE A 58 -42.06 -6.72 1.53
N PHE A 59 -43.04 -7.63 1.44
CA PHE A 59 -44.45 -7.29 1.59
C PHE A 59 -44.93 -7.21 3.04
N LYS A 60 -44.07 -7.45 4.03
CA LYS A 60 -44.45 -7.57 5.45
C LYS A 60 -43.90 -6.44 6.33
N ARG A 61 -43.03 -5.57 5.82
CA ARG A 61 -42.29 -4.58 6.63
C ARG A 61 -42.24 -3.23 5.93
N ASN A 62 -41.99 -2.17 6.71
CA ASN A 62 -41.73 -0.84 6.17
C ASN A 62 -40.47 -0.83 5.28
N ILE A 63 -40.51 -0.03 4.20
CA ILE A 63 -39.48 0.10 3.18
C ILE A 63 -38.13 0.56 3.76
N SER A 64 -38.13 1.47 4.73
CA SER A 64 -36.90 1.98 5.37
C SER A 64 -36.14 0.87 6.10
N THR A 65 -36.86 0.04 6.85
CA THR A 65 -36.32 -1.14 7.53
C THR A 65 -35.78 -2.17 6.53
N LEU A 66 -36.47 -2.36 5.41
CA LEU A 66 -36.02 -3.28 4.36
C LEU A 66 -34.76 -2.80 3.65
N ILE A 67 -34.66 -1.50 3.33
CA ILE A 67 -33.46 -0.88 2.77
C ILE A 67 -32.28 -1.02 3.74
N TYR A 68 -32.51 -0.82 5.05
CA TYR A 68 -31.47 -1.03 6.05
C TYR A 68 -31.01 -2.49 6.11
N LYS A 69 -31.94 -3.46 6.08
CA LYS A 69 -31.60 -4.89 6.04
C LYS A 69 -30.84 -5.26 4.77
N PHE A 70 -31.26 -4.76 3.61
CA PHE A 70 -30.55 -4.91 2.34
C PHE A 70 -29.10 -4.40 2.45
N ASP A 71 -28.94 -3.16 2.93
CA ASP A 71 -27.63 -2.53 3.17
C ASP A 71 -26.82 -3.26 4.28
N THR A 72 -27.46 -4.05 5.14
CA THR A 72 -26.73 -4.85 6.15
C THR A 72 -26.26 -6.17 5.54
N ILE A 73 -27.12 -6.83 4.76
CA ILE A 73 -26.81 -8.11 4.09
C ILE A 73 -25.65 -7.93 3.11
N VAL A 74 -25.73 -6.93 2.21
CA VAL A 74 -24.65 -6.68 1.23
C VAL A 74 -23.32 -6.37 1.95
N THR A 75 -23.34 -5.54 3.02
CA THR A 75 -22.12 -5.21 3.79
C THR A 75 -21.52 -6.46 4.43
N ARG A 76 -22.32 -7.24 5.17
CA ARG A 76 -21.84 -8.44 5.88
C ARG A 76 -21.30 -9.50 4.92
N HIS A 77 -21.95 -9.71 3.78
CA HIS A 77 -21.46 -10.67 2.79
C HIS A 77 -20.22 -10.17 2.05
N SER A 78 -20.08 -8.85 1.84
CA SER A 78 -18.84 -8.28 1.29
C SER A 78 -17.66 -8.47 2.26
N ILE A 79 -17.88 -8.30 3.57
CA ILE A 79 -16.87 -8.62 4.60
C ILE A 79 -16.56 -10.12 4.61
N ALA A 80 -17.59 -10.98 4.53
CA ALA A 80 -17.38 -12.43 4.42
C ALA A 80 -16.59 -12.82 3.15
N ALA A 81 -16.79 -12.11 2.03
CA ALA A 81 -16.01 -12.30 0.82
C ALA A 81 -14.53 -11.95 1.01
N ILE A 82 -14.19 -10.94 1.81
CA ILE A 82 -12.80 -10.62 2.19
C ILE A 82 -12.21 -11.76 3.02
N LEU A 83 -12.96 -12.30 3.98
CA LEU A 83 -12.50 -13.44 4.79
C LEU A 83 -12.28 -14.68 3.94
N LEU A 84 -13.19 -15.00 3.02
CA LEU A 84 -13.03 -16.11 2.07
C LEU A 84 -11.85 -15.89 1.13
N PHE A 85 -11.66 -14.67 0.64
CA PHE A 85 -10.48 -14.31 -0.13
C PHE A 85 -9.20 -14.54 0.69
N SER A 86 -9.17 -14.13 1.96
CA SER A 86 -8.03 -14.38 2.86
C SER A 86 -7.77 -15.87 3.06
N ILE A 87 -8.81 -16.69 3.19
CA ILE A 87 -8.69 -18.16 3.26
C ILE A 87 -8.12 -18.73 1.97
N ASN A 88 -8.54 -18.22 0.80
CA ASN A 88 -8.00 -18.68 -0.49
C ASN A 88 -6.51 -18.34 -0.64
N ILE A 89 -6.09 -17.16 -0.17
CA ILE A 89 -4.69 -16.71 -0.26
C ILE A 89 -3.81 -17.40 0.79
N TYR A 90 -4.14 -17.29 2.08
CA TYR A 90 -3.30 -17.80 3.17
C TYR A 90 -3.58 -19.26 3.55
N GLY A 91 -4.85 -19.66 3.60
CA GLY A 91 -5.23 -21.00 4.06
C GLY A 91 -4.95 -22.07 3.00
N LEU A 92 -5.49 -21.84 1.80
CA LEU A 92 -5.37 -22.74 0.66
C LEU A 92 -4.09 -22.52 -0.16
N ASN A 93 -3.36 -21.42 0.06
CA ASN A 93 -2.12 -21.09 -0.67
C ASN A 93 -2.28 -21.12 -2.20
N LEU A 94 -3.44 -20.69 -2.72
CA LEU A 94 -3.69 -20.72 -4.17
C LEU A 94 -2.60 -20.03 -5.00
N PRO A 95 -2.02 -18.87 -4.59
CA PRO A 95 -0.98 -18.22 -5.38
C PRO A 95 0.26 -19.08 -5.58
N ALA A 96 0.63 -19.93 -4.62
CA ALA A 96 1.81 -20.79 -4.72
C ALA A 96 1.79 -21.69 -5.96
N PHE A 97 0.61 -22.13 -6.40
CA PHE A 97 0.46 -22.99 -7.59
C PHE A 97 0.66 -22.25 -8.92
N LEU A 98 0.73 -20.91 -8.93
CA LEU A 98 0.92 -20.12 -10.15
C LEU A 98 2.33 -19.51 -10.26
N ILE A 99 3.07 -19.40 -9.16
CA ILE A 99 4.34 -18.64 -9.11
C ILE A 99 5.43 -19.24 -10.02
N ASP A 100 5.46 -20.57 -10.16
CA ASP A 100 6.51 -21.25 -10.93
C ASP A 100 6.32 -21.17 -12.45
N PHE A 101 5.17 -20.67 -12.94
CA PHE A 101 4.97 -20.53 -14.39
C PHE A 101 5.79 -19.35 -14.93
N PRO A 102 6.47 -19.50 -16.09
CA PRO A 102 7.35 -18.47 -16.65
C PRO A 102 6.67 -17.11 -16.88
N VAL A 103 5.40 -17.12 -17.28
CA VAL A 103 4.65 -15.88 -17.52
C VAL A 103 4.36 -15.13 -16.21
N PHE A 104 4.05 -15.86 -15.14
CA PHE A 104 3.68 -15.31 -13.84
C PHE A 104 4.88 -14.88 -13.00
N SER A 105 6.04 -15.53 -13.20
CA SER A 105 7.31 -15.08 -12.63
C SER A 105 7.86 -13.84 -13.33
N ALA A 106 7.70 -13.73 -14.65
CA ALA A 106 8.08 -12.51 -15.40
C ALA A 106 7.13 -11.33 -15.15
N PHE A 107 5.82 -11.60 -15.02
CA PHE A 107 4.79 -10.59 -14.79
C PHE A 107 3.91 -10.92 -13.59
N PRO A 108 4.40 -10.74 -12.34
CA PRO A 108 3.65 -11.00 -11.12
C PRO A 108 2.30 -10.27 -11.03
N THR A 109 2.16 -9.12 -11.71
CA THR A 109 0.90 -8.39 -11.80
C THR A 109 -0.24 -9.24 -12.38
N PHE A 110 0.05 -10.15 -13.32
CA PHE A 110 -0.98 -11.03 -13.89
C PHE A 110 -1.52 -12.03 -12.87
N THR A 111 -0.63 -12.61 -12.06
CA THR A 111 -1.02 -13.48 -10.94
C THR A 111 -1.96 -12.74 -10.00
N ALA A 112 -1.56 -11.54 -9.60
CA ALA A 112 -2.34 -10.68 -8.72
C ALA A 112 -3.71 -10.31 -9.32
N LEU A 113 -3.80 -10.02 -10.62
CA LEU A 113 -5.06 -9.77 -11.32
C LEU A 113 -6.00 -10.98 -11.33
N ILE A 114 -5.46 -12.21 -11.49
CA ILE A 114 -6.25 -13.44 -11.38
C ILE A 114 -6.90 -13.54 -9.99
N PHE A 115 -6.11 -13.30 -8.94
CA PHE A 115 -6.61 -13.36 -7.56
C PHE A 115 -7.60 -12.23 -7.24
N LEU A 116 -7.34 -11.00 -7.68
CA LEU A 116 -8.34 -9.93 -7.61
C LEU A 116 -9.63 -10.30 -8.36
N GLY A 117 -9.53 -11.04 -9.47
CA GLY A 117 -10.65 -11.62 -10.19
C GLY A 117 -11.50 -12.58 -9.34
N ILE A 118 -10.89 -13.37 -8.46
CA ILE A 118 -11.62 -14.22 -7.49
C ILE A 118 -12.46 -13.36 -6.53
N PHE A 119 -11.89 -12.27 -6.02
CA PHE A 119 -12.66 -11.37 -5.17
C PHE A 119 -13.82 -10.68 -5.91
N ILE A 120 -13.59 -10.25 -7.16
CA ILE A 120 -14.65 -9.73 -8.04
C ILE A 120 -15.73 -10.79 -8.27
N CYS A 121 -15.37 -12.07 -8.40
CA CYS A 121 -16.32 -13.17 -8.51
C CYS A 121 -17.24 -13.26 -7.28
N TYR A 122 -16.68 -13.21 -6.06
CA TYR A 122 -17.49 -13.20 -4.83
C TYR A 122 -18.44 -12.00 -4.76
N LEU A 123 -17.97 -10.80 -5.11
CA LEU A 123 -18.82 -9.62 -5.15
C LEU A 123 -19.92 -9.73 -6.22
N SER A 124 -19.59 -10.32 -7.38
CA SER A 124 -20.56 -10.55 -8.45
C SER A 124 -21.65 -11.53 -8.04
N ILE A 125 -21.32 -12.57 -7.26
CA ILE A 125 -22.30 -13.48 -6.65
C ILE A 125 -23.26 -12.72 -5.72
N ILE A 126 -22.72 -11.84 -4.86
CA ILE A 126 -23.54 -10.99 -3.97
C ILE A 126 -24.48 -10.11 -4.80
N TRP A 127 -23.95 -9.40 -5.79
CA TRP A 127 -24.74 -8.47 -6.60
C TRP A 127 -25.79 -9.18 -7.47
N ALA A 128 -25.46 -10.36 -8.02
CA ALA A 128 -26.40 -11.16 -8.78
C ALA A 128 -27.61 -11.57 -7.91
N PHE A 129 -27.39 -12.06 -6.69
CA PHE A 129 -28.49 -12.40 -5.79
C PHE A 129 -29.18 -11.19 -5.15
N ALA A 130 -28.49 -10.07 -5.01
CA ALA A 130 -29.07 -8.82 -4.52
C ALA A 130 -30.01 -8.15 -5.54
N HIS A 131 -29.86 -8.43 -6.83
CA HIS A 131 -30.58 -7.73 -7.91
C HIS A 131 -32.10 -7.81 -7.78
N LYS A 132 -32.66 -8.98 -7.45
CA LYS A 132 -34.13 -9.14 -7.32
C LYS A 132 -34.72 -8.26 -6.20
N PRO A 133 -34.26 -8.35 -4.94
CA PRO A 133 -34.67 -7.42 -3.90
C PRO A 133 -34.39 -5.96 -4.26
N TYR A 134 -33.26 -5.68 -4.91
CA TYR A 134 -32.88 -4.33 -5.34
C TYR A 134 -33.92 -3.74 -6.31
N LYS A 135 -34.30 -4.50 -7.34
CA LYS A 135 -35.30 -4.10 -8.34
C LYS A 135 -36.63 -3.72 -7.69
N ILE A 136 -37.08 -4.51 -6.72
CA ILE A 136 -38.37 -4.27 -6.02
C ILE A 136 -38.27 -3.06 -5.09
N LEU A 137 -37.22 -2.98 -4.27
CA LEU A 137 -37.07 -1.92 -3.26
C LEU A 137 -36.86 -0.54 -3.87
N PHE A 138 -36.14 -0.46 -4.99
CA PHE A 138 -35.76 0.82 -5.62
C PHE A 138 -36.53 1.11 -6.92
N LYS A 139 -37.49 0.25 -7.30
CA LYS A 139 -38.35 0.42 -8.48
C LYS A 139 -37.55 0.74 -9.76
N THR A 140 -36.54 -0.08 -10.04
CA THR A 140 -35.64 0.09 -11.20
C THR A 140 -35.94 -0.93 -12.28
N ASP A 141 -35.86 -0.57 -13.55
CA ASP A 141 -36.02 -1.53 -14.66
C ASP A 141 -34.71 -2.16 -15.15
N ASP A 142 -33.60 -1.90 -14.45
CA ASP A 142 -32.28 -2.43 -14.80
C ASP A 142 -32.25 -3.96 -14.85
N SER A 143 -31.60 -4.51 -15.89
CA SER A 143 -31.29 -5.94 -15.96
C SER A 143 -30.24 -6.32 -14.92
N TRP A 144 -30.20 -7.60 -14.54
CA TRP A 144 -29.22 -8.08 -13.56
C TRP A 144 -27.78 -7.92 -14.09
N GLN A 145 -27.56 -8.11 -15.40
CA GLN A 145 -26.24 -7.90 -16.01
C GLN A 145 -25.80 -6.44 -15.90
N SER A 146 -26.72 -5.50 -16.18
CA SER A 146 -26.44 -4.06 -16.07
C SER A 146 -26.10 -3.68 -14.63
N TYR A 147 -26.85 -4.20 -13.67
CA TYR A 147 -26.61 -3.96 -12.25
C TYR A 147 -25.24 -4.48 -11.79
N VAL A 148 -24.90 -5.73 -12.12
CA VAL A 148 -23.59 -6.31 -11.75
C VAL A 148 -22.45 -5.55 -12.43
N TRP A 149 -22.54 -5.31 -13.74
CA TRP A 149 -21.49 -4.58 -14.46
C TRP A 149 -21.30 -3.15 -13.96
N SER A 150 -22.39 -2.46 -13.61
CA SER A 150 -22.29 -1.12 -13.03
C SER A 150 -21.55 -1.12 -11.70
N ASN A 151 -21.77 -2.13 -10.85
CA ASN A 151 -21.02 -2.29 -9.59
C ASN A 151 -19.54 -2.59 -9.83
N ILE A 152 -19.23 -3.47 -10.79
CA ILE A 152 -17.84 -3.80 -11.16
C ILE A 152 -17.13 -2.56 -11.70
N LEU A 153 -17.68 -1.92 -12.74
CA LEU A 153 -17.10 -0.74 -13.39
C LEU A 153 -16.97 0.44 -12.44
N PHE A 154 -17.90 0.58 -11.49
CA PHE A 154 -17.79 1.60 -10.46
C PHE A 154 -16.57 1.37 -9.55
N SER A 155 -16.24 0.10 -9.27
CA SER A 155 -15.20 -0.27 -8.30
C SER A 155 -13.79 -0.41 -8.91
N ILE A 156 -13.67 -0.79 -10.19
CA ILE A 156 -12.40 -0.97 -10.91
C ILE A 156 -11.42 0.22 -10.78
N PRO A 157 -11.86 1.50 -10.86
CA PRO A 157 -10.97 2.65 -10.71
C PRO A 157 -10.03 2.62 -9.51
N VAL A 158 -10.45 2.00 -8.40
CA VAL A 158 -9.61 1.91 -7.20
C VAL A 158 -8.37 1.01 -7.41
N LEU A 159 -8.44 0.05 -8.33
CA LEU A 159 -7.36 -0.88 -8.64
C LEU A 159 -6.38 -0.33 -9.68
N LEU A 160 -6.83 0.58 -10.56
CA LEU A 160 -6.01 1.08 -11.66
C LEU A 160 -4.65 1.66 -11.23
N PRO A 161 -4.55 2.45 -10.14
CA PRO A 161 -3.26 2.96 -9.73
C PRO A 161 -2.29 1.82 -9.43
N TRP A 162 -2.74 0.79 -8.70
CA TRP A 162 -1.89 -0.35 -8.42
C TRP A 162 -1.55 -1.15 -9.69
N VAL A 163 -2.52 -1.42 -10.58
CA VAL A 163 -2.28 -2.16 -11.84
C VAL A 163 -1.27 -1.46 -12.75
N PHE A 164 -1.38 -0.14 -12.92
CA PHE A 164 -0.41 0.59 -13.72
C PHE A 164 0.95 0.64 -13.04
N LEU A 165 0.99 0.89 -11.73
CA LEU A 165 2.24 0.94 -10.96
C LEU A 165 2.99 -0.40 -11.05
N SER A 166 2.31 -1.52 -10.79
CA SER A 166 2.90 -2.85 -10.79
C SER A 166 3.20 -3.33 -12.20
N GLY A 167 2.30 -3.08 -13.17
CA GLY A 167 2.53 -3.47 -14.57
C GLY A 167 3.71 -2.75 -15.20
N ILE A 168 3.90 -1.45 -14.90
CA ILE A 168 5.09 -0.71 -15.33
C ILE A 168 6.35 -1.28 -14.68
N LEU A 169 6.31 -1.63 -13.38
CA LEU A 169 7.44 -2.28 -12.71
C LEU A 169 7.80 -3.63 -13.35
N ASP A 170 6.82 -4.47 -13.67
CA ASP A 170 7.05 -5.75 -14.33
C ASP A 170 7.72 -5.56 -15.70
N ILE A 171 7.28 -4.56 -16.48
CA ILE A 171 7.89 -4.21 -17.77
C ILE A 171 9.34 -3.75 -17.57
N ILE A 172 9.61 -2.89 -16.58
CA ILE A 172 10.96 -2.40 -16.30
C ILE A 172 11.89 -3.54 -15.88
N ASN A 173 11.43 -4.41 -14.98
CA ASN A 173 12.19 -5.56 -14.51
C ASN A 173 12.49 -6.57 -15.63
N SER A 174 11.55 -6.72 -16.58
CA SER A 174 11.72 -7.55 -17.78
C SER A 174 12.54 -6.88 -18.90
N SER A 175 12.81 -5.58 -18.79
CA SER A 175 13.51 -4.79 -19.81
C SER A 175 15.04 -4.95 -19.73
N PRO A 176 15.80 -4.78 -20.82
CA PRO A 176 17.27 -4.78 -20.75
C PRO A 176 17.90 -3.53 -20.12
N PHE A 177 17.11 -2.52 -19.69
CA PHE A 177 17.64 -1.25 -19.18
C PHE A 177 18.10 -1.33 -17.71
N GLU A 178 19.37 -1.67 -17.49
CA GLU A 178 19.96 -1.81 -16.15
C GLU A 178 19.98 -0.52 -15.32
N LEU A 179 20.06 0.66 -15.94
CA LEU A 179 20.00 1.93 -15.23
C LEU A 179 18.69 2.06 -14.43
N LEU A 180 17.56 1.77 -15.06
CA LEU A 180 16.25 1.95 -14.45
C LEU A 180 16.02 0.93 -13.33
N LYS A 181 16.50 -0.31 -13.50
CA LYS A 181 16.50 -1.34 -12.46
C LYS A 181 17.37 -0.93 -11.28
N SER A 182 18.59 -0.44 -11.53
CA SER A 182 19.51 -0.03 -10.46
C SER A 182 18.95 1.13 -9.63
N LEU A 183 18.23 2.07 -10.26
CA LEU A 183 17.52 3.13 -9.55
C LEU A 183 16.38 2.56 -8.70
N LEU A 184 15.54 1.69 -9.26
CA LEU A 184 14.41 1.07 -8.54
C LEU A 184 14.83 0.03 -7.49
N ALA A 185 16.08 -0.44 -7.51
CA ALA A 185 16.64 -1.27 -6.46
C ALA A 185 16.87 -0.49 -5.15
N THR A 186 16.99 0.84 -5.24
CA THR A 186 17.11 1.73 -4.07
C THR A 186 15.75 2.14 -3.52
N SER A 187 15.64 2.30 -2.19
CA SER A 187 14.41 2.78 -1.56
C SER A 187 14.05 4.19 -2.02
N GLU A 188 15.04 5.05 -2.22
CA GLU A 188 14.86 6.41 -2.72
C GLU A 188 14.29 6.40 -4.14
N GLY A 189 14.80 5.54 -5.02
CA GLY A 189 14.30 5.39 -6.39
C GLY A 189 12.86 4.89 -6.43
N GLN A 190 12.48 3.95 -5.57
CA GLN A 190 11.08 3.49 -5.45
C GLN A 190 10.14 4.60 -4.98
N ILE A 191 10.57 5.39 -3.99
CA ILE A 191 9.78 6.54 -3.50
C ILE A 191 9.60 7.57 -4.62
N ILE A 192 10.66 7.94 -5.33
CA ILE A 192 10.59 8.91 -6.44
C ILE A 192 9.67 8.39 -7.54
N TYR A 193 9.83 7.12 -7.94
CA TYR A 193 8.98 6.47 -8.92
C TYR A 193 7.50 6.52 -8.53
N PHE A 194 7.18 6.14 -7.28
CA PHE A 194 5.83 6.18 -6.76
C PHE A 194 5.25 7.60 -6.72
N MET A 195 6.04 8.60 -6.33
CA MET A 195 5.59 10.00 -6.27
C MET A 195 5.29 10.57 -7.66
N ILE A 196 6.15 10.27 -8.66
CA ILE A 196 5.92 10.62 -10.06
C ILE A 196 4.65 9.94 -10.56
N PHE A 197 4.51 8.65 -10.27
CA PHE A 197 3.33 7.87 -10.64
C PHE A 197 2.04 8.44 -10.04
N LEU A 198 2.03 8.74 -8.74
CA LEU A 198 0.89 9.31 -8.03
C LEU A 198 0.47 10.64 -8.65
N PHE A 199 1.45 11.47 -9.03
CA PHE A 199 1.19 12.74 -9.71
C PHE A 199 0.54 12.55 -11.10
N ILE A 200 1.06 11.61 -11.89
CA ILE A 200 0.50 11.27 -13.22
C ILE A 200 -0.94 10.77 -13.07
N VAL A 201 -1.19 9.83 -12.15
CA VAL A 201 -2.53 9.28 -11.91
C VAL A 201 -3.48 10.35 -11.40
N ALA A 202 -3.04 11.27 -10.54
CA ALA A 202 -3.87 12.37 -10.06
C ALA A 202 -4.33 13.32 -11.19
N ILE A 203 -3.54 13.45 -12.25
CA ILE A 203 -3.85 14.28 -13.42
C ILE A 203 -4.69 13.51 -14.45
N VAL A 204 -4.24 12.33 -14.85
CA VAL A 204 -4.81 11.57 -15.98
C VAL A 204 -5.96 10.65 -15.53
N GLY A 205 -5.94 10.21 -14.27
CA GLY A 205 -6.94 9.33 -13.67
C GLY A 205 -8.38 9.76 -13.94
N PRO A 206 -8.79 11.03 -13.71
CA PRO A 206 -10.13 11.51 -14.02
C PRO A 206 -10.59 11.21 -15.45
N ALA A 207 -9.71 11.35 -16.45
CA ALA A 207 -10.04 11.08 -17.85
C ALA A 207 -10.25 9.58 -18.14
N ILE A 208 -9.56 8.71 -17.41
CA ILE A 208 -9.76 7.25 -17.50
C ILE A 208 -11.05 6.86 -16.75
N ILE A 209 -11.26 7.41 -15.55
CA ILE A 209 -12.42 7.13 -14.69
C ILE A 209 -13.72 7.49 -15.38
N GLN A 210 -13.82 8.66 -16.02
CA GLN A 210 -15.04 9.05 -16.75
C GLN A 210 -15.42 8.03 -17.85
N ARG A 211 -14.42 7.42 -18.52
CA ARG A 211 -14.66 6.45 -19.60
C ARG A 211 -15.14 5.12 -19.02
N LEU A 212 -14.52 4.67 -17.94
CA LEU A 212 -14.92 3.43 -17.25
C LEU A 212 -16.31 3.52 -16.64
N TRP A 213 -16.66 4.68 -16.08
CA TRP A 213 -18.01 4.96 -15.57
C TRP A 213 -19.02 5.26 -16.68
N ARG A 214 -18.62 5.19 -17.95
CA ARG A 214 -19.47 5.43 -19.13
C ARG A 214 -20.17 6.79 -19.08
N CYS A 215 -19.50 7.78 -18.49
CA CYS A 215 -19.98 9.15 -18.45
C CYS A 215 -20.12 9.68 -19.88
N LYS A 216 -21.21 10.41 -20.14
CA LYS A 216 -21.47 11.05 -21.44
C LYS A 216 -21.52 12.56 -21.25
N PRO A 217 -21.11 13.38 -22.24
CA PRO A 217 -21.31 14.82 -22.18
C PRO A 217 -22.78 15.15 -21.90
N LEU A 218 -23.03 16.11 -21.01
CA LEU A 218 -24.37 16.64 -20.80
C LEU A 218 -24.80 17.41 -22.05
N GLU A 219 -26.00 17.12 -22.55
CA GLU A 219 -26.55 17.74 -23.76
C GLU A 219 -26.67 19.26 -23.63
N ASN A 220 -26.58 19.97 -24.75
CA ASN A 220 -26.82 21.41 -24.78
C ASN A 220 -28.29 21.68 -24.47
N GLY A 221 -28.53 22.49 -23.44
CA GLY A 221 -29.87 22.80 -22.96
C GLY A 221 -29.83 23.60 -21.68
N TYR A 222 -31.01 23.86 -21.11
CA TYR A 222 -31.18 24.72 -19.93
C TYR A 222 -30.25 24.33 -18.76
N ASN A 223 -30.25 23.04 -18.38
CA ASN A 223 -29.44 22.55 -17.26
C ASN A 223 -27.94 22.73 -17.50
N ARG A 224 -27.47 22.49 -18.73
CA ARG A 224 -26.06 22.70 -19.06
C ARG A 224 -25.71 24.18 -18.95
N SER A 225 -26.39 25.05 -19.67
CA SER A 225 -26.11 26.49 -19.68
C SER A 225 -26.14 27.10 -18.28
N ARG A 226 -27.05 26.63 -17.42
CA ARG A 226 -27.13 27.06 -16.02
C ARG A 226 -25.88 26.69 -15.22
N ILE A 227 -25.44 25.43 -15.30
CA ILE A 227 -24.22 24.96 -14.63
C ILE A 227 -22.99 25.71 -15.18
N GLU A 228 -22.91 25.94 -16.49
CA GLU A 228 -21.81 26.68 -17.12
C GLU A 228 -21.76 28.13 -16.60
N ASN A 229 -22.90 28.81 -16.53
CA ASN A 229 -23.00 30.17 -16.00
C ASN A 229 -22.58 30.25 -14.53
N LEU A 230 -22.99 29.29 -13.70
CA LEU A 230 -22.56 29.24 -12.30
C LEU A 230 -21.05 29.01 -12.17
N CYS A 231 -20.49 28.11 -12.98
CA CYS A 231 -19.05 27.89 -13.03
C CYS A 231 -18.29 29.16 -13.44
N ASN A 232 -18.81 29.90 -14.42
CA ASN A 232 -18.24 31.18 -14.86
C ASN A 232 -18.28 32.22 -13.74
N ARG A 233 -19.42 32.38 -13.04
CA ARG A 233 -19.56 33.27 -11.87
C ARG A 233 -18.56 32.92 -10.78
N ALA A 234 -18.35 31.62 -10.53
CA ALA A 234 -17.38 31.15 -9.55
C ALA A 234 -15.92 31.18 -10.04
N GLY A 235 -15.66 31.57 -11.29
CA GLY A 235 -14.33 31.53 -11.89
C GLY A 235 -13.73 30.12 -11.93
N LEU A 236 -14.56 29.09 -12.12
CA LEU A 236 -14.15 27.70 -12.24
C LEU A 236 -13.94 27.33 -13.71
N LYS A 237 -12.71 26.96 -14.07
CA LYS A 237 -12.41 26.30 -15.34
C LYS A 237 -12.55 24.79 -15.21
N TYR A 238 -13.19 24.16 -16.18
CA TYR A 238 -13.40 22.72 -16.27
C TYR A 238 -13.24 22.25 -17.72
N ALA A 239 -13.08 20.95 -17.92
CA ALA A 239 -12.95 20.33 -19.23
C ALA A 239 -14.32 20.00 -19.84
N ASN A 240 -15.23 19.41 -19.05
CA ASN A 240 -16.60 19.16 -19.48
C ASN A 240 -17.55 18.95 -18.29
N ILE A 241 -18.86 19.07 -18.56
CA ILE A 241 -19.96 18.66 -17.68
C ILE A 241 -20.53 17.36 -18.24
N LEU A 242 -20.62 16.34 -17.39
CA LEU A 242 -20.93 14.97 -17.80
C LEU A 242 -22.17 14.45 -17.06
N TYR A 243 -23.01 13.75 -17.80
CA TYR A 243 -24.00 12.84 -17.28
C TYR A 243 -23.32 11.61 -16.69
N TRP A 244 -23.62 11.31 -15.43
CA TRP A 244 -23.13 10.13 -14.71
C TRP A 244 -24.24 9.08 -14.61
N PRO A 245 -24.19 7.97 -15.38
CA PRO A 245 -25.27 6.97 -15.44
C PRO A 245 -25.33 6.03 -14.23
N ALA A 246 -24.58 6.29 -13.17
CA ALA A 246 -24.33 5.30 -12.13
C ALA A 246 -25.59 4.95 -11.31
N PHE A 247 -25.86 3.64 -11.20
CA PHE A 247 -26.92 3.03 -10.38
C PHE A 247 -28.34 3.50 -10.68
N GLY A 248 -28.63 3.79 -11.95
CA GLY A 248 -29.99 4.06 -12.43
C GLY A 248 -30.67 5.21 -11.70
N SER A 249 -31.86 4.97 -11.16
CA SER A 249 -32.68 5.98 -10.47
C SER A 249 -32.30 6.23 -9.00
N ARG A 250 -31.36 5.47 -8.43
CA ARG A 250 -31.07 5.49 -6.98
C ARG A 250 -30.19 6.66 -6.56
N MET A 251 -29.30 7.14 -7.43
CA MET A 251 -28.33 8.18 -7.07
C MET A 251 -28.80 9.56 -7.47
N ILE A 252 -29.18 10.34 -6.46
CA ILE A 252 -29.34 11.79 -6.55
C ILE A 252 -28.02 12.37 -6.04
N THR A 253 -27.09 12.63 -6.94
CA THR A 253 -25.75 13.14 -6.56
C THR A 253 -25.15 13.97 -7.69
N ALA A 254 -24.34 14.94 -7.30
CA ALA A 254 -23.33 15.51 -8.16
C ALA A 254 -21.96 15.03 -7.68
N GLY A 255 -20.92 15.38 -8.42
CA GLY A 255 -19.55 15.13 -8.02
C GLY A 255 -18.58 15.92 -8.87
N VAL A 256 -17.36 16.12 -8.38
CA VAL A 256 -16.28 16.68 -9.17
C VAL A 256 -15.04 15.79 -9.14
N MET A 257 -14.41 15.66 -10.31
CA MET A 257 -13.14 14.94 -10.47
C MET A 257 -12.10 15.83 -11.12
N GLY A 258 -10.85 15.68 -10.71
CA GLY A 258 -9.69 16.23 -11.40
C GLY A 258 -9.12 17.52 -10.81
N LEU A 259 -7.79 17.51 -10.68
CA LEU A 259 -7.03 18.60 -10.08
C LEU A 259 -6.84 19.76 -11.05
N ILE A 260 -6.55 19.47 -12.32
CA ILE A 260 -6.20 20.48 -13.33
C ILE A 260 -7.35 20.75 -14.28
N LYS A 261 -7.48 22.01 -14.73
CA LYS A 261 -8.61 22.49 -15.55
C LYS A 261 -8.90 21.61 -16.79
N ASN A 262 -7.87 21.12 -17.48
CA ASN A 262 -8.01 20.30 -18.70
C ASN A 262 -8.50 18.87 -18.45
N PHE A 263 -8.41 18.40 -17.20
CA PHE A 263 -8.82 17.05 -16.78
C PHE A 263 -9.84 17.12 -15.63
N ARG A 264 -10.53 18.26 -15.51
CA ARG A 264 -11.53 18.49 -14.48
C ARG A 264 -12.93 18.29 -15.04
N TYR A 265 -13.70 17.39 -14.45
CA TYR A 265 -15.04 17.02 -14.92
C TYR A 265 -16.07 17.23 -13.81
N ILE A 266 -17.16 17.91 -14.15
CA ILE A 266 -18.33 18.06 -13.28
C ILE A 266 -19.31 16.94 -13.65
N LEU A 267 -19.71 16.16 -12.66
CA LEU A 267 -20.61 15.02 -12.83
C LEU A 267 -21.98 15.35 -12.25
N VAL A 268 -23.03 15.05 -13.00
CA VAL A 268 -24.42 15.17 -12.55
C VAL A 268 -25.21 13.92 -12.92
N THR A 269 -26.07 13.43 -12.02
CA THR A 269 -26.95 12.30 -12.32
C THR A 269 -28.31 12.75 -12.86
N GLY A 270 -28.94 11.90 -13.68
CA GLY A 270 -30.28 12.15 -14.22
C GLY A 270 -31.37 12.36 -13.16
N PRO A 271 -31.44 11.51 -12.12
CA PRO A 271 -32.40 11.70 -11.03
C PRO A 271 -32.24 13.04 -10.31
N LEU A 272 -31.00 13.53 -10.16
CA LEU A 272 -30.75 14.84 -9.57
C LEU A 272 -31.35 15.96 -10.41
N LEU A 273 -31.10 15.97 -11.71
CA LEU A 273 -31.61 16.99 -12.62
C LEU A 273 -33.15 16.97 -12.77
N LYS A 274 -33.80 15.85 -12.46
CA LYS A 274 -35.27 15.70 -12.50
C LYS A 274 -35.96 16.04 -11.20
N LEU A 275 -35.28 15.88 -10.06
CA LEU A 275 -35.86 16.04 -8.73
C LEU A 275 -35.68 17.45 -8.16
N LEU A 276 -34.55 18.10 -8.50
CA LEU A 276 -34.17 19.38 -7.93
C LEU A 276 -34.70 20.54 -8.76
N GLU A 277 -35.15 21.57 -8.05
CA GLU A 277 -35.48 22.87 -8.62
C GLU A 277 -34.21 23.58 -9.12
N PRO A 278 -34.31 24.58 -10.00
CA PRO A 278 -33.14 25.24 -10.56
C PRO A 278 -32.16 25.83 -9.52
N ASP A 279 -32.67 26.45 -8.46
CA ASP A 279 -31.82 27.03 -7.40
C ASP A 279 -31.20 25.95 -6.50
N GLU A 280 -31.86 24.81 -6.35
CA GLU A 280 -31.34 23.64 -5.65
C GLU A 280 -30.16 23.03 -6.44
N ILE A 281 -30.29 22.89 -7.76
CA ILE A 281 -29.19 22.44 -8.64
C ILE A 281 -27.98 23.36 -8.49
N ASP A 282 -28.20 24.68 -8.51
CA ASP A 282 -27.14 25.67 -8.33
C ASP A 282 -26.42 25.51 -6.99
N SER A 283 -27.18 25.30 -5.91
CA SER A 283 -26.61 25.12 -4.57
C SER A 283 -25.76 23.85 -4.45
N VAL A 284 -26.17 22.75 -5.09
CA VAL A 284 -25.39 21.49 -5.13
C VAL A 284 -24.12 21.68 -5.95
N VAL A 285 -24.21 22.32 -7.12
CA VAL A 285 -23.03 22.58 -7.94
C VAL A 285 -22.08 23.54 -7.22
N ALA A 286 -22.58 24.54 -6.48
CA ALA A 286 -21.76 25.39 -5.63
C ALA A 286 -21.03 24.60 -4.54
N HIS A 287 -21.69 23.64 -3.89
CA HIS A 287 -21.04 22.71 -2.97
C HIS A 287 -19.87 21.96 -3.65
N GLU A 288 -20.07 21.41 -4.86
CA GLU A 288 -19.00 20.74 -5.63
C GLU A 288 -17.85 21.70 -6.00
N ILE A 289 -18.17 22.94 -6.39
CA ILE A 289 -17.17 23.99 -6.63
C ILE A 289 -16.37 24.29 -5.35
N GLY A 290 -17.03 24.26 -4.19
CA GLY A 290 -16.43 24.42 -2.87
C GLY A 290 -15.28 23.43 -2.64
N HIS A 291 -15.45 22.16 -3.00
CA HIS A 291 -14.38 21.15 -2.89
C HIS A 291 -13.12 21.52 -3.68
N ILE A 292 -13.30 22.13 -4.85
CA ILE A 292 -12.20 22.52 -5.73
C ILE A 292 -11.51 23.76 -5.19
N LYS A 293 -12.29 24.78 -4.80
CA LYS A 293 -11.77 26.06 -4.31
C LYS A 293 -11.01 25.91 -2.99
N ARG A 294 -11.46 24.97 -2.14
CA ARG A 294 -10.77 24.61 -0.90
C ARG A 294 -9.67 23.55 -1.08
N LYS A 295 -9.39 23.12 -2.31
CA LYS A 295 -8.33 22.15 -2.66
C LYS A 295 -8.45 20.80 -1.94
N HIS A 296 -9.67 20.37 -1.62
CA HIS A 296 -9.92 19.12 -0.89
C HIS A 296 -9.31 17.91 -1.59
N LEU A 297 -9.36 17.84 -2.93
CA LEU A 297 -8.77 16.74 -3.70
C LEU A 297 -7.23 16.65 -3.55
N ILE A 298 -6.53 17.79 -3.43
CA ILE A 298 -5.08 17.82 -3.18
C ILE A 298 -4.79 17.32 -1.76
N LEU A 299 -5.59 17.77 -0.79
CA LEU A 299 -5.47 17.33 0.60
C LEU A 299 -5.73 15.83 0.74
N TYR A 300 -6.65 15.25 -0.05
CA TYR A 300 -6.83 13.79 -0.10
C TYR A 300 -5.55 13.07 -0.54
N LEU A 301 -4.87 13.55 -1.58
CA LEU A 301 -3.60 12.96 -2.02
C LEU A 301 -2.51 13.08 -0.95
N ILE A 302 -2.45 14.21 -0.25
CA ILE A 302 -1.52 14.40 0.88
C ILE A 302 -1.83 13.38 1.99
N PHE A 303 -3.10 13.13 2.30
CA PHE A 303 -3.46 12.13 3.30
C PHE A 303 -3.16 10.69 2.85
N PHE A 304 -3.30 10.37 1.56
CA PHE A 304 -2.84 9.09 1.03
C PHE A 304 -1.31 8.95 1.13
N ALA A 305 -0.55 9.98 0.74
CA ALA A 305 0.91 9.99 0.88
C ALA A 305 1.35 9.89 2.35
N GLY A 306 0.62 10.53 3.27
CA GLY A 306 0.89 10.40 4.69
C GLY A 306 0.59 9.02 5.26
N TYR A 307 -0.42 8.30 4.76
CA TYR A 307 -0.61 6.89 5.10
C TYR A 307 0.60 6.05 4.67
N MET A 308 1.12 6.29 3.47
CA MET A 308 2.30 5.58 2.96
C MET A 308 3.52 5.84 3.85
N LEU A 309 3.76 7.11 4.22
CA LEU A 309 4.83 7.47 5.14
C LEU A 309 4.68 6.76 6.49
N LEU A 310 3.46 6.72 7.04
CA LEU A 310 3.16 6.01 8.28
C LEU A 310 3.43 4.51 8.16
N SER A 311 2.87 3.84 7.15
CA SER A 311 3.02 2.39 6.91
C SER A 311 4.49 2.02 6.72
N TYR A 312 5.25 2.80 5.94
CA TYR A 312 6.69 2.60 5.78
C TYR A 312 7.47 2.79 7.10
N SER A 313 7.12 3.82 7.89
CA SER A 313 7.82 4.12 9.15
C SER A 313 7.62 3.05 10.22
N ILE A 314 6.51 2.32 10.18
CA ILE A 314 6.17 1.29 11.17
C ILE A 314 6.41 -0.13 10.66
N TYR A 315 6.73 -0.32 9.38
CA TYR A 315 6.91 -1.63 8.74
C TYR A 315 7.88 -2.51 9.54
N ASP A 316 9.11 -2.03 9.74
CA ASP A 316 10.14 -2.77 10.47
C ASP A 316 9.72 -3.03 11.92
N LEU A 317 9.07 -2.05 12.56
CA LEU A 317 8.56 -2.19 13.92
C LEU A 317 7.51 -3.32 14.04
N ILE A 318 6.60 -3.46 13.08
CA ILE A 318 5.61 -4.54 13.07
C ILE A 318 6.32 -5.89 12.93
N ILE A 319 7.27 -6.01 11.99
CA ILE A 319 8.05 -7.23 11.81
C ILE A 319 8.81 -7.58 13.09
N TYR A 320 9.45 -6.60 13.72
CA TYR A 320 10.16 -6.78 14.99
C TYR A 320 9.22 -7.26 16.09
N LEU A 321 8.05 -6.62 16.26
CA LEU A 321 7.05 -7.04 17.25
C LEU A 321 6.59 -8.48 17.03
N ILE A 322 6.34 -8.90 15.78
CA ILE A 322 5.96 -10.28 15.44
C ILE A 322 7.07 -11.25 15.86
N LEU A 323 8.33 -10.94 15.53
CA LEU A 323 9.49 -11.77 15.88
C LEU A 323 9.74 -11.84 17.39
N PHE A 324 9.40 -10.80 18.16
CA PHE A 324 9.50 -10.84 19.63
C PHE A 324 8.43 -11.74 20.27
N THR A 325 7.32 -12.00 19.58
CA THR A 325 6.23 -12.88 20.07
C THR A 325 6.44 -14.37 19.76
N GLU A 326 7.68 -14.87 19.87
CA GLU A 326 8.05 -16.28 19.65
C GLU A 326 7.14 -17.31 20.34
N PRO A 327 6.67 -17.13 21.59
CA PRO A 327 5.76 -18.09 22.22
C PRO A 327 4.42 -18.24 21.48
N VAL A 328 3.87 -17.13 20.98
CA VAL A 328 2.62 -17.13 20.20
C VAL A 328 2.87 -17.81 18.85
N LEU A 329 4.00 -17.49 18.21
CA LEU A 329 4.36 -18.10 16.94
C LEU A 329 4.52 -19.62 17.07
N LYS A 330 5.26 -20.09 18.09
CA LYS A 330 5.46 -21.52 18.38
C LYS A 330 4.14 -22.23 18.67
N PHE A 331 3.24 -21.61 19.44
CA PHE A 331 1.92 -22.17 19.72
C PHE A 331 1.10 -22.39 18.44
N ILE A 332 1.05 -21.38 17.55
CA ILE A 332 0.28 -21.48 16.31
C ILE A 332 0.91 -22.48 15.34
N THR A 333 2.24 -22.45 15.18
CA THR A 333 2.92 -23.44 14.33
C THR A 333 2.79 -24.86 14.89
N GLY A 334 2.69 -25.01 16.21
CA GLY A 334 2.43 -26.30 16.87
C GLY A 334 1.06 -26.91 16.52
N MET A 335 0.11 -26.11 16.04
CA MET A 335 -1.17 -26.58 15.50
C MET A 335 -1.08 -27.09 14.05
N GLY A 336 0.12 -27.11 13.45
CA GLY A 336 0.36 -27.58 12.08
C GLY A 336 0.36 -26.51 11.00
N PHE A 337 0.27 -25.22 11.36
CA PHE A 337 0.37 -24.13 10.39
C PHE A 337 1.82 -23.80 10.02
N ASN A 338 2.07 -23.53 8.73
CA ASN A 338 3.39 -23.10 8.26
C ASN A 338 3.78 -21.74 8.88
N ARG A 339 5.02 -21.63 9.38
CA ARG A 339 5.54 -20.42 10.04
C ARG A 339 5.45 -19.18 9.16
N THR A 340 5.79 -19.29 7.88
CA THR A 340 5.75 -18.18 6.91
C THR A 340 4.32 -17.68 6.75
N THR A 341 3.35 -18.58 6.58
CA THR A 341 1.93 -18.23 6.48
C THR A 341 1.41 -17.54 7.73
N VAL A 342 1.84 -17.97 8.93
CA VAL A 342 1.42 -17.34 10.19
C VAL A 342 1.98 -15.92 10.28
N ILE A 343 3.27 -15.73 10.01
CA ILE A 343 3.91 -14.40 10.03
C ILE A 343 3.23 -13.47 9.02
N SER A 344 3.03 -13.91 7.77
CA SER A 344 2.39 -13.09 6.74
C SER A 344 0.94 -12.75 7.09
N THR A 345 0.22 -13.67 7.74
CA THR A 345 -1.16 -13.44 8.19
C THR A 345 -1.22 -12.40 9.31
N ILE A 346 -0.37 -12.53 10.34
CA ILE A 346 -0.31 -11.56 11.45
C ILE A 346 0.09 -10.19 10.92
N PHE A 347 1.08 -10.14 10.02
CA PHE A 347 1.51 -8.90 9.37
C PHE A 347 0.37 -8.25 8.57
N SER A 348 -0.36 -9.04 7.77
CA SER A 348 -1.54 -8.57 7.03
C SER A 348 -2.62 -8.00 7.96
N ILE A 349 -2.92 -8.68 9.07
CA ILE A 349 -3.90 -8.21 10.06
C ILE A 349 -3.47 -6.88 10.68
N ALA A 350 -2.18 -6.74 11.02
CA ALA A 350 -1.63 -5.50 11.57
C ALA A 350 -1.77 -4.34 10.57
N GLU A 351 -1.37 -4.54 9.31
CA GLU A 351 -1.51 -3.53 8.25
C GLU A 351 -2.97 -3.13 8.00
N ILE A 352 -3.88 -4.11 7.90
CA ILE A 352 -5.32 -3.85 7.73
C ILE A 352 -5.87 -3.07 8.93
N PHE A 353 -5.47 -3.41 10.15
CA PHE A 353 -5.91 -2.72 11.35
C PHE A 353 -5.47 -1.25 11.35
N ILE A 354 -4.20 -0.98 11.01
CA ILE A 354 -3.65 0.36 10.93
C ILE A 354 -4.31 1.16 9.81
N PHE A 355 -4.49 0.54 8.63
CA PHE A 355 -5.25 1.09 7.52
C PHE A 355 -6.65 1.51 7.95
N LEU A 356 -7.40 0.62 8.61
CA LEU A 356 -8.75 0.91 9.07
C LEU A 356 -8.78 2.06 10.08
N ILE A 357 -7.85 2.09 11.04
CA ILE A 357 -7.76 3.18 12.02
C ILE A 357 -7.48 4.51 11.32
N TYR A 358 -6.45 4.55 10.47
CA TYR A 358 -6.05 5.76 9.78
C TYR A 358 -7.19 6.31 8.93
N PHE A 359 -7.79 5.47 8.08
CA PHE A 359 -8.82 5.95 7.17
C PHE A 359 -10.15 6.27 7.87
N ARG A 360 -10.50 5.56 8.94
CA ARG A 360 -11.73 5.80 9.70
C ARG A 360 -11.67 7.07 10.54
N TYR A 361 -10.55 7.28 11.23
CA TYR A 361 -10.44 8.31 12.26
C TYR A 361 -9.64 9.52 11.81
N VAL A 362 -8.51 9.35 11.10
CA VAL A 362 -7.70 10.48 10.61
C VAL A 362 -8.30 11.02 9.31
N PHE A 363 -8.29 10.21 8.25
CA PHE A 363 -8.83 10.62 6.95
C PHE A 363 -10.32 10.93 7.02
N GLY A 364 -11.10 10.07 7.67
CA GLY A 364 -12.54 10.26 7.86
C GLY A 364 -12.88 11.54 8.64
N TYR A 365 -12.06 11.96 9.60
CA TYR A 365 -12.23 13.25 10.25
C TYR A 365 -12.14 14.40 9.24
N PHE A 366 -11.09 14.43 8.41
CA PHE A 366 -10.94 15.49 7.41
C PHE A 366 -12.04 15.46 6.35
N MET A 367 -12.38 14.29 5.81
CA MET A 367 -13.48 14.11 4.85
C MET A 367 -14.77 14.77 5.36
N ARG A 368 -15.24 14.41 6.57
CA ARG A 368 -16.48 14.97 7.13
C ARG A 368 -16.42 16.49 7.28
N ASN A 369 -15.28 17.01 7.72
CA ASN A 369 -15.12 18.45 7.90
C ASN A 369 -14.99 19.22 6.57
N PHE A 370 -14.42 18.61 5.53
CA PHE A 370 -14.35 19.17 4.18
C PHE A 370 -15.73 19.25 3.53
N GLU A 371 -16.59 18.25 3.76
CA GLU A 371 -18.00 18.32 3.36
C GLU A 371 -18.69 19.54 3.95
N ARG A 372 -18.47 19.81 5.24
CA ARG A 372 -19.00 21.01 5.89
C ARG A 372 -18.41 22.30 5.32
N GLN A 373 -17.12 22.32 4.97
CA GLN A 373 -16.53 23.48 4.28
C GLN A 373 -17.11 23.69 2.88
N ALA A 374 -17.43 22.60 2.16
CA ALA A 374 -18.07 22.64 0.85
C ALA A 374 -19.54 23.11 0.98
N ASP A 375 -20.28 22.63 1.98
CA ASP A 375 -21.62 23.12 2.32
C ASP A 375 -21.62 24.63 2.55
N CYS A 376 -20.66 25.13 3.33
CA CYS A 376 -20.55 26.57 3.61
C CYS A 376 -20.12 27.41 2.39
N TYR A 377 -19.62 26.79 1.32
CA TYR A 377 -19.19 27.53 0.13
C TYR A 377 -20.37 28.13 -0.64
N VAL A 378 -21.60 27.65 -0.43
CA VAL A 378 -22.80 28.26 -1.01
C VAL A 378 -22.91 29.76 -0.69
N TYR A 379 -22.46 30.18 0.50
CA TYR A 379 -22.45 31.58 0.93
C TYR A 379 -21.45 32.47 0.19
N ALA A 380 -20.55 31.89 -0.61
CA ALA A 380 -19.68 32.66 -1.49
C ALA A 380 -20.37 33.05 -2.80
N LEU A 381 -21.49 32.42 -3.15
CA LEU A 381 -22.20 32.60 -4.43
C LEU A 381 -23.66 33.01 -4.28
N PHE A 382 -24.25 32.77 -3.11
CA PHE A 382 -25.65 33.03 -2.79
C PHE A 382 -25.80 33.63 -1.40
N ASP A 383 -26.89 34.37 -1.18
CA ASP A 383 -27.17 35.01 0.12
C ASP A 383 -27.67 34.02 1.18
N SER A 384 -28.18 32.85 0.77
CA SER A 384 -28.76 31.83 1.64
C SER A 384 -28.46 30.40 1.15
N ALA A 385 -28.40 29.45 2.09
CA ALA A 385 -28.28 28.01 1.89
C ALA A 385 -29.62 27.27 1.91
N GLU A 386 -30.76 27.97 1.99
CA GLU A 386 -32.09 27.35 1.95
C GLU A 386 -32.27 26.37 0.78
N PRO A 387 -31.81 26.64 -0.46
CA PRO A 387 -31.90 25.66 -1.54
C PRO A 387 -31.08 24.38 -1.28
N LEU A 388 -29.94 24.48 -0.60
CA LEU A 388 -29.13 23.31 -0.23
C LEU A 388 -29.81 22.52 0.89
N ILE A 389 -30.40 23.20 1.87
CA ILE A 389 -31.18 22.59 2.95
C ILE A 389 -32.41 21.86 2.37
N SER A 390 -33.13 22.50 1.44
CA SER A 390 -34.25 21.89 0.72
C SER A 390 -33.81 20.64 -0.05
N THR A 391 -32.66 20.70 -0.72
CA THR A 391 -32.07 19.54 -1.40
C THR A 391 -31.84 18.37 -0.45
N PHE A 392 -31.27 18.62 0.73
CA PHE A 392 -31.07 17.58 1.74
C PHE A 392 -32.39 16.94 2.21
N LYS A 393 -33.43 17.75 2.44
CA LYS A 393 -34.78 17.28 2.79
C LYS A 393 -35.36 16.40 1.68
N LYS A 394 -35.22 16.79 0.40
CA LYS A 394 -35.63 15.97 -0.74
C LYS A 394 -34.87 14.65 -0.84
N ILE A 395 -33.54 14.67 -0.65
CA ILE A 395 -32.72 13.44 -0.66
C ILE A 395 -33.16 12.47 0.46
N ILE A 396 -33.46 12.97 1.67
CA ILE A 396 -34.01 12.14 2.75
C ILE A 396 -35.33 11.50 2.32
N ALA A 397 -36.27 12.32 1.82
CA ALA A 397 -37.60 11.86 1.43
C ALA A 397 -37.56 10.80 0.33
N THR A 398 -36.69 10.97 -0.67
CA THR A 398 -36.59 10.03 -1.80
C THR A 398 -35.75 8.80 -1.49
N SER A 399 -34.70 8.92 -0.65
CA SER A 399 -33.80 7.78 -0.37
C SER A 399 -34.35 6.78 0.65
N GLY A 400 -35.36 7.16 1.44
CA GLY A 400 -35.93 6.32 2.49
C GLY A 400 -34.97 6.01 3.63
N ARG A 401 -33.86 6.76 3.75
CA ARG A 401 -32.82 6.60 4.77
C ARG A 401 -33.07 7.52 5.94
N SER A 402 -32.66 7.07 7.13
CA SER A 402 -32.69 7.90 8.34
C SER A 402 -31.76 9.12 8.17
N PRO A 403 -32.24 10.34 8.49
CA PRO A 403 -31.45 11.57 8.47
C PRO A 403 -30.21 11.53 9.36
N ASP A 404 -30.32 10.85 10.51
CA ASP A 404 -29.30 10.81 11.56
C ASP A 404 -28.28 9.70 11.35
N ARG A 405 -28.38 8.93 10.26
CA ARG A 405 -27.47 7.82 10.01
C ARG A 405 -26.06 8.37 9.74
N PRO A 406 -25.07 8.08 10.61
CA PRO A 406 -23.73 8.59 10.41
C PRO A 406 -23.03 7.86 9.26
N ASN A 407 -22.05 8.53 8.66
CA ASN A 407 -21.17 7.96 7.64
C ASN A 407 -19.71 8.25 7.99
N TRP A 408 -18.78 7.47 7.43
CA TRP A 408 -17.35 7.66 7.67
C TRP A 408 -16.81 8.93 6.97
N HIS A 409 -17.40 9.35 5.85
CA HIS A 409 -16.94 10.50 5.04
C HIS A 409 -17.89 11.70 5.02
N HIS A 410 -19.15 11.55 5.45
CA HIS A 410 -20.09 12.66 5.61
C HIS A 410 -20.64 12.68 7.03
N PHE A 411 -20.92 13.88 7.55
CA PHE A 411 -21.83 14.03 8.69
C PHE A 411 -23.24 13.52 8.31
N SER A 412 -24.07 13.27 9.32
CA SER A 412 -25.48 12.97 9.06
C SER A 412 -26.14 14.16 8.35
N ILE A 413 -27.25 13.91 7.65
CA ILE A 413 -27.91 15.00 6.92
C ILE A 413 -28.48 16.02 7.92
N SER A 414 -29.00 15.56 9.07
CA SER A 414 -29.44 16.43 10.16
C SER A 414 -28.30 17.34 10.64
N GLU A 415 -27.11 16.79 10.90
CA GLU A 415 -25.95 17.57 11.35
C GLU A 415 -25.48 18.61 10.31
N ARG A 416 -25.65 18.32 9.01
CA ARG A 416 -25.32 19.26 7.93
C ARG A 416 -26.34 20.40 7.87
N VAL A 417 -27.64 20.07 7.93
CA VAL A 417 -28.73 21.06 7.94
C VAL A 417 -28.61 21.97 9.17
N ASP A 418 -28.47 21.39 10.37
CA ASP A 418 -28.31 22.15 11.61
C ASP A 418 -27.14 23.14 11.56
N TYR A 419 -26.07 22.75 10.87
CA TYR A 419 -24.89 23.61 10.74
C TYR A 419 -25.11 24.76 9.75
N LEU A 420 -25.79 24.51 8.63
CA LEU A 420 -26.19 25.55 7.68
C LEU A 420 -27.16 26.55 8.34
N GLU A 421 -28.16 26.06 9.09
CA GLU A 421 -29.08 26.93 9.82
C GLU A 421 -28.37 27.81 10.87
N LYS A 422 -27.33 27.30 11.53
CA LYS A 422 -26.45 28.14 12.38
C LYS A 422 -25.72 29.21 11.58
N CYS A 423 -25.23 28.86 10.39
CA CYS A 423 -24.55 29.80 9.52
C CYS A 423 -25.50 30.88 8.98
N GLU A 424 -26.77 30.57 8.73
CA GLU A 424 -27.82 31.56 8.38
C GLU A 424 -27.99 32.61 9.47
N ARG A 425 -28.03 32.18 10.73
CA ARG A 425 -28.20 33.09 11.87
C ARG A 425 -26.93 33.89 12.16
N ASP A 426 -25.77 33.26 12.01
CA ASP A 426 -24.48 33.87 12.28
C ASP A 426 -23.38 33.34 11.33
N ARG A 427 -22.92 34.21 10.43
CA ARG A 427 -21.87 33.90 9.44
C ARG A 427 -20.49 33.66 10.10
N THR A 428 -20.28 34.03 11.36
CA THR A 428 -19.01 33.78 12.04
C THR A 428 -18.69 32.29 12.17
N PHE A 429 -19.71 31.40 12.23
CA PHE A 429 -19.51 29.96 12.30
C PHE A 429 -18.66 29.41 11.14
N ILE A 430 -18.82 29.99 9.93
CA ILE A 430 -18.03 29.64 8.74
C ILE A 430 -16.54 29.89 8.99
N VAL A 431 -16.21 31.07 9.51
CA VAL A 431 -14.82 31.48 9.81
C VAL A 431 -14.22 30.63 10.92
N HIS A 432 -15.00 30.33 11.97
CA HIS A 432 -14.57 29.45 13.05
C HIS A 432 -14.24 28.05 12.56
N HIS A 433 -15.08 27.48 11.69
CA HIS A 433 -14.85 26.16 11.11
C HIS A 433 -13.63 26.17 10.19
N ASP A 434 -13.50 27.17 9.32
CA ASP A 434 -12.30 27.30 8.49
C ASP A 434 -11.02 27.35 9.33
N ARG A 435 -10.99 28.16 10.40
CA ARG A 435 -9.84 28.21 11.32
C ARG A 435 -9.56 26.88 11.99
N LYS A 436 -10.60 26.15 12.42
CA LYS A 436 -10.46 24.80 13.00
C LYS A 436 -9.78 23.84 12.02
N ILE A 437 -10.18 23.88 10.73
CA ILE A 437 -9.63 22.98 9.72
C ILE A 437 -8.18 23.32 9.41
N HIS A 438 -7.83 24.60 9.25
CA HIS A 438 -6.43 25.00 9.07
C HIS A 438 -5.54 24.55 10.24
N LYS A 439 -6.01 24.71 11.49
CA LYS A 439 -5.30 24.20 12.67
C LYS A 439 -5.15 22.68 12.65
N SER A 440 -6.21 21.95 12.31
CA SER A 440 -6.17 20.48 12.22
C SER A 440 -5.19 20.00 11.15
N ILE A 441 -5.14 20.67 9.99
CA ILE A 441 -4.18 20.38 8.92
C ILE A 441 -2.75 20.63 9.40
N ALA A 442 -2.49 21.75 10.10
CA ALA A 442 -1.17 22.04 10.65
C ALA A 442 -0.72 20.99 11.68
N VAL A 443 -1.62 20.58 12.59
CA VAL A 443 -1.36 19.50 13.56
C VAL A 443 -1.05 18.18 12.84
N TYR A 444 -1.81 17.85 11.78
CA TYR A 444 -1.54 16.67 10.98
C TYR A 444 -0.14 16.70 10.36
N PHE A 445 0.27 17.80 9.74
CA PHE A 445 1.60 17.92 9.15
C PHE A 445 2.72 17.80 10.19
N LEU A 446 2.57 18.44 11.35
CA LEU A 446 3.53 18.31 12.45
C LEU A 446 3.63 16.85 12.94
N GLY A 447 2.48 16.17 13.06
CA GLY A 447 2.44 14.74 13.39
C GLY A 447 3.13 13.88 12.34
N MET A 448 2.89 14.11 11.05
CA MET A 448 3.53 13.35 9.97
C MET A 448 5.04 13.60 9.88
N LEU A 449 5.51 14.83 10.17
CA LEU A 449 6.94 15.12 10.27
C LEU A 449 7.59 14.35 11.42
N LEU A 450 6.92 14.27 12.57
CA LEU A 450 7.39 13.47 13.71
C LEU A 450 7.44 11.99 13.35
N VAL A 451 6.38 11.45 12.75
CA VAL A 451 6.33 10.05 12.28
C VAL A 451 7.48 9.76 11.31
N GLY A 452 7.69 10.62 10.30
CA GLY A 452 8.77 10.46 9.33
C GLY A 452 10.16 10.54 9.98
N SER A 453 10.36 11.44 10.93
CA SER A 453 11.63 11.56 11.66
C SER A 453 11.90 10.34 12.54
N ILE A 454 10.89 9.83 13.25
CA ILE A 454 11.01 8.61 14.07
C ILE A 454 11.28 7.41 13.17
N GLY A 455 10.47 7.24 12.11
CA GLY A 455 10.63 6.15 11.13
C GLY A 455 12.02 6.15 10.50
N TYR A 456 12.54 7.31 10.10
CA TYR A 456 13.90 7.41 9.57
C TYR A 456 14.96 6.95 10.58
N ASN A 457 14.85 7.36 11.85
CA ASN A 457 15.79 6.95 12.88
C ASN A 457 15.68 5.45 13.22
N LEU A 458 14.48 4.87 13.17
CA LEU A 458 14.25 3.45 13.41
C LEU A 458 14.72 2.57 12.25
N ASN A 459 14.59 3.02 11.00
CA ASN A 459 14.94 2.21 9.83
C ASN A 459 16.41 2.43 9.41
N PHE A 460 16.95 3.64 9.56
CA PHE A 460 18.30 3.99 9.08
C PHE A 460 19.27 4.45 10.18
N GLY A 461 18.76 4.82 11.36
CA GLY A 461 19.57 5.31 12.47
C GLY A 461 20.34 4.21 13.21
N ALA A 462 21.28 4.63 14.07
CA ALA A 462 22.13 3.71 14.84
C ALA A 462 21.31 2.79 15.78
N ALA A 463 20.24 3.33 16.38
CA ALA A 463 19.33 2.56 17.23
C ALA A 463 18.61 1.46 16.43
N GLY A 464 18.15 1.80 15.22
CA GLY A 464 17.56 0.86 14.27
C GLY A 464 18.49 -0.28 13.89
N LYS A 465 19.73 0.05 13.48
CA LYS A 465 20.76 -0.94 13.16
C LYS A 465 21.06 -1.86 14.34
N LYS A 466 21.15 -1.32 15.57
CA LYS A 466 21.37 -2.13 16.76
C LYS A 466 20.21 -3.09 17.03
N LEU A 467 18.97 -2.62 16.88
CA LEU A 467 17.77 -3.46 17.03
C LEU A 467 17.72 -4.57 15.97
N SER A 468 17.97 -4.20 14.70
CA SER A 468 18.02 -5.13 13.58
C SER A 468 19.08 -6.21 13.78
N ASN A 469 20.32 -5.82 14.11
CA ASN A 469 21.42 -6.77 14.34
C ASN A 469 21.10 -7.76 15.47
N HIS A 470 20.54 -7.27 16.59
CA HIS A 470 20.16 -8.13 17.72
C HIS A 470 19.08 -9.15 17.34
N LEU A 471 18.14 -8.77 16.47
CA LEU A 471 17.09 -9.66 15.99
C LEU A 471 17.63 -10.70 15.01
N ILE A 472 18.48 -10.30 14.07
CA ILE A 472 19.12 -11.23 13.13
C ILE A 472 19.96 -12.25 13.92
N GLU A 473 20.72 -11.79 14.91
CA GLU A 473 21.46 -12.65 15.83
C GLU A 473 20.55 -13.69 16.51
N LYS A 474 19.40 -13.26 17.04
CA LYS A 474 18.42 -14.17 17.67
C LYS A 474 17.83 -15.18 16.67
N ILE A 475 17.55 -14.77 15.43
CA ILE A 475 17.07 -15.67 14.37
C ILE A 475 18.15 -16.70 14.02
N ILE A 476 19.40 -16.26 13.85
CA ILE A 476 20.54 -17.13 13.57
C ILE A 476 20.71 -18.15 14.70
N PHE A 477 20.63 -17.74 15.97
CA PHE A 477 20.71 -18.68 17.09
C PHE A 477 19.60 -19.72 17.09
N ASN A 478 18.35 -19.32 16.80
CA ASN A 478 17.22 -20.26 16.68
C ASN A 478 17.42 -21.26 15.52
N GLU A 479 18.05 -20.84 14.42
CA GLU A 479 18.35 -21.74 13.31
C GLU A 479 19.54 -22.65 13.61
N LEU A 480 20.55 -22.13 14.31
CA LEU A 480 21.67 -22.91 14.83
C LEU A 480 21.23 -23.96 15.86
N GLU A 481 20.13 -23.76 16.60
CA GLU A 481 19.55 -24.81 17.46
C GLU A 481 19.10 -26.03 16.63
N LYS A 482 18.65 -25.82 15.40
CA LYS A 482 18.22 -26.90 14.48
C LYS A 482 19.38 -27.47 13.67
N SER A 483 20.27 -26.59 13.22
CA SER A 483 21.42 -26.91 12.37
C SER A 483 22.72 -26.38 12.99
N PRO A 484 23.25 -27.01 14.06
CA PRO A 484 24.37 -26.46 14.83
C PRO A 484 25.70 -26.33 14.08
N ASN A 485 25.81 -27.04 12.96
CA ASN A 485 27.05 -27.21 12.18
C ASN A 485 26.99 -26.46 10.83
N ASP A 486 26.02 -25.57 10.61
CA ASP A 486 25.93 -24.82 9.35
C ASP A 486 26.98 -23.68 9.31
N PRO A 487 28.02 -23.78 8.45
CA PRO A 487 29.07 -22.77 8.37
C PRO A 487 28.56 -21.41 7.86
N ASN A 488 27.47 -21.38 7.08
CA ASN A 488 26.94 -20.13 6.50
C ASN A 488 26.25 -19.27 7.56
N LEU A 489 25.60 -19.91 8.55
CA LEU A 489 25.00 -19.21 9.69
C LEU A 489 26.08 -18.53 10.55
N TYR A 490 27.19 -19.22 10.81
CA TYR A 490 28.33 -18.64 11.52
C TYR A 490 29.06 -17.56 10.71
N GLN A 491 29.17 -17.70 9.38
CA GLN A 491 29.68 -16.65 8.52
C GLN A 491 28.84 -15.37 8.67
N THR A 492 27.52 -15.51 8.55
CA THR A 492 26.58 -14.37 8.67
C THR A 492 26.70 -13.70 10.04
N LEU A 493 26.84 -14.50 11.11
CA LEU A 493 27.05 -13.98 12.46
C LEU A 493 28.37 -13.20 12.58
N GLY A 494 29.45 -13.68 11.96
CA GLY A 494 30.73 -12.99 11.91
C GLY A 494 30.65 -11.65 11.17
N ASP A 495 29.95 -11.60 10.04
CA ASP A 495 29.71 -10.37 9.29
C ASP A 495 28.93 -9.33 10.12
N ILE A 496 27.91 -9.77 10.87
CA ILE A 496 27.12 -8.91 11.78
C ILE A 496 28.00 -8.36 12.91
N TYR A 497 28.80 -9.22 13.55
CA TYR A 497 29.69 -8.80 14.63
C TYR A 497 30.79 -7.86 14.13
N TYR A 498 31.27 -8.04 12.90
CA TYR A 498 32.26 -7.16 12.31
C TYR A 498 31.70 -5.75 12.14
N ASN A 499 30.48 -5.64 11.60
CA ASN A 499 29.77 -4.37 11.47
C ASN A 499 29.41 -3.73 12.83
N ALA A 500 29.15 -4.56 13.85
CA ALA A 500 28.86 -4.10 15.21
C ALA A 500 30.12 -3.76 16.03
N LYS A 501 31.33 -3.93 15.46
CA LYS A 501 32.62 -3.82 16.15
C LYS A 501 32.76 -4.75 17.38
N ASN A 502 32.07 -5.88 17.39
CA ASN A 502 32.23 -6.92 18.41
C ASN A 502 33.38 -7.86 18.01
N TYR A 503 34.62 -7.44 18.23
CA TYR A 503 35.82 -8.15 17.73
C TYR A 503 35.94 -9.58 18.25
N ASN A 504 35.60 -9.83 19.52
CA ASN A 504 35.58 -11.18 20.08
C ASN A 504 34.55 -12.07 19.37
N GLY A 505 33.35 -11.54 19.12
CA GLY A 505 32.31 -12.21 18.34
C GLY A 505 32.76 -12.56 16.92
N VAL A 506 33.44 -11.63 16.23
CA VAL A 506 33.97 -11.85 14.87
C VAL A 506 34.89 -13.07 14.83
N GLN A 507 35.89 -13.10 15.71
CA GLN A 507 36.84 -14.20 15.77
C GLN A 507 36.13 -15.52 16.04
N GLN A 508 35.29 -15.58 17.07
CA GLN A 508 34.58 -16.81 17.44
C GLN A 508 33.69 -17.33 16.29
N ALA A 509 32.94 -16.43 15.65
CA ALA A 509 32.00 -16.82 14.60
C ALA A 509 32.72 -17.31 13.34
N TYR A 510 33.71 -16.57 12.84
CA TYR A 510 34.46 -16.99 11.64
C TYR A 510 35.33 -18.23 11.89
N GLU A 511 35.96 -18.36 13.05
CA GLU A 511 36.70 -19.58 13.38
C GLU A 511 35.77 -20.80 13.44
N LYS A 512 34.58 -20.64 14.02
CA LYS A 512 33.59 -21.70 14.06
C LYS A 512 33.07 -22.05 12.66
N ALA A 513 32.84 -21.05 11.80
CA ALA A 513 32.51 -21.28 10.39
C ALA A 513 33.60 -22.10 9.68
N LEU A 514 34.88 -21.75 9.86
CA LEU A 514 36.01 -22.49 9.28
C LEU A 514 36.20 -23.89 9.86
N SER A 515 35.78 -24.13 11.11
CA SER A 515 35.83 -25.46 11.72
C SER A 515 34.91 -26.46 11.00
N TYR A 516 33.79 -25.99 10.46
CA TYR A 516 32.84 -26.79 9.69
C TYR A 516 33.08 -26.76 8.19
N ASN A 517 33.57 -25.64 7.63
CA ASN A 517 33.98 -25.54 6.24
C ASN A 517 35.32 -24.81 6.10
N GLN A 518 36.39 -25.59 6.05
CA GLN A 518 37.77 -25.09 6.01
C GLN A 518 38.15 -24.41 4.69
N GLU A 519 37.36 -24.58 3.63
CA GLU A 519 37.62 -24.09 2.28
C GLU A 519 36.59 -23.06 1.83
N ASN A 520 35.97 -22.34 2.77
CA ASN A 520 35.12 -21.20 2.43
C ASN A 520 36.00 -19.96 2.12
N PRO A 521 36.13 -19.54 0.85
CA PRO A 521 37.01 -18.43 0.47
C PRO A 521 36.57 -17.09 1.06
N HIS A 522 35.27 -16.88 1.27
CA HIS A 522 34.74 -15.65 1.84
C HIS A 522 35.10 -15.52 3.31
N VAL A 523 34.90 -16.57 4.11
CA VAL A 523 35.25 -16.57 5.53
C VAL A 523 36.77 -16.47 5.72
N LEU A 524 37.55 -17.20 4.91
CA LEU A 524 39.02 -17.10 4.93
C LEU A 524 39.49 -15.67 4.65
N ASN A 525 38.94 -15.03 3.61
CA ASN A 525 39.22 -13.64 3.29
C ASN A 525 38.82 -12.68 4.42
N ASN A 526 37.59 -12.77 4.92
CA ASN A 526 37.08 -11.82 5.91
C ASN A 526 37.82 -11.96 7.26
N LEU A 527 38.15 -13.19 7.66
CA LEU A 527 38.95 -13.43 8.86
C LEU A 527 40.41 -12.98 8.68
N ALA A 528 40.99 -13.14 7.48
CA ALA A 528 42.32 -12.60 7.17
C ALA A 528 42.34 -11.06 7.26
N TRP A 529 41.35 -10.42 6.64
CA TRP A 529 41.18 -8.97 6.69
C TRP A 529 41.01 -8.48 8.14
N PHE A 530 40.19 -9.16 8.93
CA PHE A 530 40.01 -8.87 10.36
C PHE A 530 41.35 -8.93 11.11
N TYR A 531 42.11 -10.01 10.95
CA TYR A 531 43.40 -10.16 11.63
C TYR A 531 44.48 -9.18 11.16
N ALA A 532 44.43 -8.71 9.91
CA ALA A 532 45.35 -7.70 9.40
C ALA A 532 44.99 -6.28 9.87
N THR A 533 43.70 -5.93 9.89
CA THR A 533 43.25 -4.53 9.95
C THR A 533 42.52 -4.13 11.23
N CYS A 534 42.26 -5.06 12.16
CA CYS A 534 41.49 -4.77 13.39
C CYS A 534 41.99 -3.50 14.10
N GLU A 535 41.07 -2.65 14.54
CA GLU A 535 41.40 -1.43 15.30
C GLU A 535 41.99 -1.80 16.67
N ASP A 536 41.52 -2.91 17.27
CA ASP A 536 42.06 -3.46 18.50
C ASP A 536 43.28 -4.34 18.24
N LEU A 537 44.43 -3.90 18.76
CA LEU A 537 45.71 -4.56 18.56
C LEU A 537 45.75 -5.97 19.17
N SER A 538 44.93 -6.28 20.19
CA SER A 538 44.92 -7.62 20.80
C SER A 538 44.40 -8.71 19.85
N PHE A 539 43.61 -8.31 18.85
CA PHE A 539 43.08 -9.22 17.84
C PHE A 539 43.95 -9.26 16.58
N ARG A 540 44.97 -8.40 16.43
CA ARG A 540 45.83 -8.47 15.25
C ARG A 540 46.71 -9.70 15.25
N ASN A 541 46.76 -10.40 14.12
CA ASN A 541 47.62 -11.55 13.93
C ASN A 541 48.10 -11.60 12.48
N SER A 542 49.21 -10.92 12.21
CA SER A 542 49.79 -10.77 10.86
C SER A 542 50.10 -12.13 10.23
N THR A 543 50.71 -13.06 10.97
CA THR A 543 51.05 -14.39 10.48
C THR A 543 49.80 -15.16 10.03
N ARG A 544 48.76 -15.17 10.87
CA ARG A 544 47.51 -15.88 10.56
C ARG A 544 46.73 -15.20 9.45
N ALA A 545 46.73 -13.87 9.39
CA ALA A 545 46.13 -13.12 8.30
C ALA A 545 46.72 -13.55 6.94
N LEU A 546 48.04 -13.62 6.83
CA LEU A 546 48.72 -14.04 5.61
C LEU A 546 48.39 -15.47 5.21
N GLN A 547 48.41 -16.41 6.17
CA GLN A 547 48.05 -17.82 5.91
C GLN A 547 46.63 -17.96 5.36
N LEU A 548 45.66 -17.28 5.97
CA LEU A 548 44.26 -17.31 5.56
C LEU A 548 44.06 -16.63 4.20
N ALA A 549 44.68 -15.48 3.96
CA ALA A 549 44.58 -14.77 2.68
C ALA A 549 45.19 -15.57 1.52
N GLN A 550 46.35 -16.22 1.74
CA GLN A 550 46.95 -17.12 0.75
C GLN A 550 46.06 -18.33 0.46
N LYS A 551 45.38 -18.87 1.48
CA LYS A 551 44.41 -19.96 1.28
C LYS A 551 43.19 -19.48 0.49
N ALA A 552 42.67 -18.29 0.77
CA ALA A 552 41.56 -17.71 0.05
C ALA A 552 41.89 -17.46 -1.44
N GLU A 553 43.09 -16.92 -1.74
CA GLU A 553 43.52 -16.63 -3.12
C GLU A 553 43.65 -17.88 -4.00
N LYS A 554 44.07 -19.00 -3.40
CA LYS A 554 44.13 -20.31 -4.08
C LYS A 554 42.75 -20.81 -4.50
N LEU A 555 41.70 -20.44 -3.75
CA LEU A 555 40.33 -20.89 -4.00
C LEU A 555 39.59 -19.95 -4.96
N ILE A 556 39.71 -18.64 -4.77
CA ILE A 556 39.05 -17.63 -5.61
C ILE A 556 40.00 -16.48 -5.93
N LYS A 557 40.14 -16.19 -7.23
CA LYS A 557 40.87 -15.02 -7.75
C LYS A 557 39.91 -13.85 -7.96
N ALA A 558 39.61 -13.13 -6.88
CA ALA A 558 38.78 -11.93 -6.92
C ALA A 558 39.56 -10.69 -6.46
N PRO A 559 39.23 -9.48 -6.96
CA PRO A 559 39.91 -8.25 -6.56
C PRO A 559 40.01 -8.04 -5.05
N HIS A 560 38.91 -8.23 -4.32
CA HIS A 560 38.87 -8.05 -2.86
C HIS A 560 39.71 -9.09 -2.10
N VAL A 561 39.88 -10.29 -2.64
CA VAL A 561 40.75 -11.32 -2.04
C VAL A 561 42.22 -10.95 -2.21
N LEU A 562 42.56 -10.39 -3.37
CA LEU A 562 43.92 -9.92 -3.65
C LEU A 562 44.28 -8.67 -2.83
N ASP A 563 43.35 -7.76 -2.58
CA ASP A 563 43.53 -6.60 -1.67
C ASP A 563 43.76 -7.08 -0.23
N THR A 564 42.95 -8.02 0.27
CA THR A 564 43.20 -8.63 1.59
C THR A 564 44.56 -9.32 1.67
N LEU A 565 44.98 -10.01 0.61
CA LEU A 565 46.30 -10.63 0.54
C LEU A 565 47.41 -9.58 0.53
N ALA A 566 47.23 -8.48 -0.20
CA ALA A 566 48.19 -7.37 -0.22
C ALA A 566 48.33 -6.72 1.16
N GLU A 567 47.22 -6.42 1.83
CA GLU A 567 47.21 -5.89 3.19
C GLU A 567 47.85 -6.88 4.18
N SER A 568 47.59 -8.18 4.00
CA SER A 568 48.22 -9.23 4.81
C SER A 568 49.73 -9.30 4.59
N TYR A 569 50.24 -9.15 3.36
CA TYR A 569 51.68 -9.05 3.11
C TYR A 569 52.27 -7.79 3.75
N PHE A 570 51.58 -6.66 3.63
CA PHE A 570 51.99 -5.38 4.17
C PHE A 570 52.20 -5.42 5.70
N VAL A 571 51.23 -5.98 6.45
CA VAL A 571 51.35 -6.09 7.92
C VAL A 571 52.40 -7.10 8.38
N ASN A 572 52.93 -7.94 7.47
CA ASN A 572 54.08 -8.83 7.72
C ASN A 572 55.41 -8.23 7.25
N GLY A 573 55.44 -6.97 6.79
CA GLY A 573 56.65 -6.32 6.28
C GLY A 573 57.09 -6.75 4.88
N MET A 574 56.25 -7.51 4.17
CA MET A 574 56.51 -8.01 2.81
C MET A 574 56.01 -7.00 1.77
N TYR A 575 56.64 -5.83 1.71
CA TYR A 575 56.12 -4.68 0.95
C TYR A 575 56.11 -4.89 -0.57
N GLU A 576 57.10 -5.62 -1.11
CA GLU A 576 57.15 -5.91 -2.56
C GLU A 576 56.02 -6.84 -2.99
N GLU A 577 55.74 -7.86 -2.19
CA GLU A 577 54.66 -8.81 -2.40
C GLU A 577 53.30 -8.15 -2.23
N ALA A 578 53.16 -7.21 -1.29
CA ALA A 578 51.96 -6.38 -1.14
C ALA A 578 51.68 -5.56 -2.41
N ILE A 579 52.69 -4.85 -2.92
CA ILE A 579 52.59 -4.08 -4.18
C ILE A 579 52.22 -4.99 -5.35
N ALA A 580 52.84 -6.16 -5.46
CA ALA A 580 52.57 -7.11 -6.54
C ALA A 580 51.14 -7.69 -6.48
N ALA A 581 50.64 -8.00 -5.28
CA ALA A 581 49.27 -8.47 -5.07
C ALA A 581 48.24 -7.38 -5.43
N GLU A 582 48.48 -6.14 -5.00
CA GLU A 582 47.57 -5.01 -5.25
C GLU A 582 47.51 -4.63 -6.74
N LEU A 583 48.65 -4.69 -7.44
CA LEU A 583 48.70 -4.53 -8.90
C LEU A 583 47.91 -5.63 -9.63
N ARG A 584 47.89 -6.87 -9.10
CA ARG A 584 47.03 -7.93 -9.64
C ARG A 584 45.56 -7.64 -9.37
N ALA A 585 45.20 -7.12 -8.19
CA ALA A 585 43.84 -6.69 -7.88
C ALA A 585 43.36 -5.64 -8.89
N LEU A 586 44.14 -4.56 -9.09
CA LEU A 586 43.84 -3.45 -10.01
C LEU A 586 43.60 -3.85 -11.48
N LYS A 587 44.16 -4.99 -11.92
CA LYS A 587 43.90 -5.53 -13.27
C LYS A 587 42.52 -6.16 -13.40
N LEU A 588 41.95 -6.64 -12.28
CA LEU A 588 40.67 -7.36 -12.24
C LEU A 588 39.50 -6.46 -11.82
N VAL A 589 39.78 -5.29 -11.25
CA VAL A 589 38.78 -4.33 -10.75
C VAL A 589 37.99 -3.69 -11.90
N LYS A 590 36.65 -3.77 -11.84
CA LYS A 590 35.73 -3.07 -12.74
C LYS A 590 35.10 -1.80 -12.13
N SER A 591 35.08 -1.68 -10.80
CA SER A 591 34.48 -0.57 -10.02
C SER A 591 35.27 -0.33 -8.72
N ASN A 592 35.23 0.88 -8.15
CA ASN A 592 36.04 1.27 -6.96
C ASN A 592 37.57 1.27 -7.15
N ARG A 593 38.07 1.45 -8.38
CA ARG A 593 39.52 1.50 -8.66
C ARG A 593 40.32 2.45 -7.76
N SER A 594 39.74 3.60 -7.38
CA SER A 594 40.38 4.58 -6.49
C SER A 594 40.76 4.02 -5.10
N HIS A 595 40.01 3.05 -4.57
CA HIS A 595 40.37 2.40 -3.29
C HIS A 595 41.69 1.63 -3.41
N TYR A 596 41.79 0.79 -4.44
CA TYR A 596 42.96 -0.04 -4.71
C TYR A 596 44.20 0.81 -5.07
N GLU A 597 44.01 1.93 -5.78
CA GLU A 597 45.10 2.88 -6.06
C GLU A 597 45.64 3.52 -4.77
N LYS A 598 44.76 3.88 -3.82
CA LYS A 598 45.19 4.40 -2.51
C LYS A 598 45.93 3.36 -1.68
N GLN A 599 45.49 2.10 -1.71
CA GLN A 599 46.19 1.00 -1.03
C GLN A 599 47.57 0.76 -1.66
N LEU A 600 47.66 0.78 -2.98
CA LEU A 600 48.94 0.66 -3.68
C LEU A 600 49.92 1.77 -3.30
N ASP A 601 49.46 3.03 -3.23
CA ASP A 601 50.28 4.17 -2.82
C ASP A 601 50.78 4.04 -1.38
N LYS A 602 49.91 3.57 -0.47
CA LYS A 602 50.28 3.24 0.91
C LYS A 602 51.41 2.21 0.95
N PHE A 603 51.29 1.12 0.18
CA PHE A 603 52.30 0.06 0.15
C PHE A 603 53.63 0.54 -0.47
N ARG A 604 53.57 1.35 -1.53
CA ARG A 604 54.76 1.96 -2.17
C ARG A 604 55.54 2.89 -1.25
N LYS A 605 54.84 3.76 -0.53
CA LYS A 605 55.46 4.65 0.46
C LYS A 605 56.20 3.87 1.55
N ALA A 606 55.60 2.80 2.06
CA ALA A 606 56.25 1.96 3.06
C ALA A 606 57.46 1.19 2.51
N ALA A 607 57.48 0.86 1.21
CA ALA A 607 58.61 0.24 0.53
C ALA A 607 59.76 1.24 0.21
N GLY A 608 59.63 2.53 0.54
CA GLY A 608 60.58 3.56 0.13
C GLY A 608 60.59 3.81 -1.39
N LYS A 609 59.51 3.40 -2.07
CA LYS A 609 59.31 3.61 -3.51
C LYS A 609 58.37 4.79 -3.69
N ASP A 610 58.87 5.99 -3.44
CA ASP A 610 58.16 7.20 -3.83
C ASP A 610 58.07 7.24 -5.36
N SER A 611 56.84 7.40 -5.87
CA SER A 611 56.56 7.62 -7.29
C SER A 611 56.66 9.10 -7.64
#